data_AF-A0A959L7C5-F1
#
_entry.id   AF-A0A959L7C5-F1
#
_cell.length_a   1.000
_cell.length_b   1.000
_cell.length_c   1.000
_cell.angle_alpha   90.00
_cell.angle_beta   90.00
_cell.angle_gamma   90.00
#
_symmetry.space_group_name_H-M   'P 1'
#
loop_
_entity.id
_entity.type
_entity.pdbx_description
1 polymer ?
#
loop_
_entity_poly.entity_id
_entity_poly.type
_entity_poly.pdbx_seq_one_letter_code
_entity_poly.pdbx_strand_id
1 'polypeptide(L)'
;LNDTYPANMQVVETALNTFENYQLKYIPTKQSTELILEGIKKNGILIEYIDDGGKVFNKYLIGAGADKGTATYMLRSGYDQPFAMSIKGFDGIVRSRFDHNTEDWRSLRLFDFADGKIDKIVVDYSKDKENSFEIVKNDGHYEVKPLLKSVQLIAKPANASILNAYLKDYGSLYAEGLENKNSLKDSLMNVLPFATINVVTGNEEMVLKFIPVLYQTDHTPNPSAYQDAKQINRYYTSVNDKDLFLTQQYVVGKYFMSYRGFFK
;
A
#
# COMPACT_ATOMS: atom_id res chain seq x y z
N LEU A 1 -7.17 -5.81 -9.90
CA LEU A 1 -8.51 -5.82 -9.28
C LEU A 1 -9.49 -5.20 -10.26
N ASN A 2 -10.31 -6.05 -10.88
CA ASN A 2 -11.33 -5.67 -11.87
C ASN A 2 -10.77 -4.71 -12.94
N ASP A 3 -9.56 -5.01 -13.45
CA ASP A 3 -8.84 -4.24 -14.47
C ASP A 3 -8.59 -2.75 -14.17
N THR A 4 -8.86 -2.32 -12.94
CA THR A 4 -8.77 -0.90 -12.55
C THR A 4 -7.55 -0.62 -11.68
N TYR A 5 -7.28 -1.48 -10.70
CA TYR A 5 -6.19 -1.27 -9.74
C TYR A 5 -5.26 -2.48 -9.69
N PRO A 6 -3.95 -2.29 -9.48
CA PRO A 6 -3.05 -3.40 -9.15
C PRO A 6 -3.55 -4.12 -7.88
N ALA A 7 -3.45 -5.44 -7.87
CA ALA A 7 -3.87 -6.25 -6.72
C ALA A 7 -2.79 -6.27 -5.62
N ASN A 8 -3.21 -6.39 -4.37
CA ASN A 8 -2.34 -6.70 -3.26
C ASN A 8 -1.92 -8.17 -3.35
N MET A 9 -0.73 -8.42 -3.91
CA MET A 9 -0.24 -9.78 -4.12
C MET A 9 -0.09 -10.56 -2.81
N GLN A 10 0.18 -9.91 -1.68
CA GLN A 10 0.22 -10.59 -0.38
C GLN A 10 -1.14 -11.21 0.00
N VAL A 11 -2.23 -10.49 -0.25
CA VAL A 11 -3.59 -10.97 0.02
C VAL A 11 -3.98 -12.06 -0.97
N VAL A 12 -3.67 -11.86 -2.26
CA VAL A 12 -3.92 -12.85 -3.31
C VAL A 12 -3.17 -14.16 -3.04
N GLU A 13 -1.87 -14.09 -2.76
CA GLU A 13 -1.05 -15.25 -2.42
C GLU A 13 -1.52 -15.94 -1.14
N THR A 14 -1.94 -15.17 -0.13
CA THR A 14 -2.51 -15.76 1.09
C THR A 14 -3.76 -16.57 0.78
N ALA A 15 -4.66 -16.07 -0.07
CA ALA A 15 -5.85 -16.78 -0.51
C ALA A 15 -5.51 -18.04 -1.33
N LEU A 16 -4.60 -17.94 -2.31
CA LEU A 16 -4.17 -19.05 -3.15
C LEU A 16 -3.48 -20.16 -2.35
N ASN A 17 -2.47 -19.80 -1.54
CA ASN A 17 -1.77 -20.74 -0.66
C ASN A 17 -2.73 -21.46 0.28
N THR A 18 -3.77 -20.77 0.73
CA THR A 18 -4.79 -21.33 1.60
C THR A 18 -5.57 -22.45 0.90
N PHE A 19 -5.90 -22.30 -0.39
CA PHE A 19 -6.54 -23.36 -1.15
C PHE A 19 -5.63 -24.54 -1.47
N GLU A 20 -4.36 -24.28 -1.78
CA GLU A 20 -3.38 -25.34 -2.06
C GLU A 20 -3.14 -26.24 -0.84
N ASN A 21 -3.25 -25.69 0.37
CA ASN A 21 -2.92 -26.38 1.61
C ASN A 21 -4.15 -26.84 2.41
N TYR A 22 -5.35 -26.76 1.84
CA TYR A 22 -6.54 -27.24 2.51
C TYR A 22 -6.58 -28.77 2.61
N GLN A 23 -6.99 -29.24 3.78
CA GLN A 23 -7.23 -30.64 4.07
C GLN A 23 -8.62 -30.82 4.68
N LEU A 24 -9.23 -31.96 4.36
CA LEU A 24 -10.47 -32.39 5.00
C LEU A 24 -10.17 -32.70 6.47
N LYS A 25 -10.88 -32.03 7.38
CA LYS A 25 -10.81 -32.33 8.81
C LYS A 25 -11.86 -33.37 9.19
N TYR A 26 -13.10 -33.16 8.77
CA TYR A 26 -14.19 -34.13 8.92
C TYR A 26 -15.37 -33.80 8.01
N ILE A 27 -16.26 -34.78 7.84
CA ILE A 27 -17.53 -34.62 7.13
C ILE A 27 -18.61 -34.32 8.19
N PRO A 28 -19.33 -33.19 8.10
CA PRO A 28 -20.44 -32.87 9.00
C PRO A 28 -21.53 -33.95 8.99
N THR A 29 -22.28 -34.08 10.08
CA THR A 29 -23.43 -34.98 10.13
C THR A 29 -24.54 -34.49 9.18
N LYS A 30 -25.47 -35.39 8.81
CA LYS A 30 -26.63 -35.01 7.99
C LYS A 30 -27.46 -33.90 8.65
N GLN A 31 -27.65 -33.96 9.97
CA GLN A 31 -28.41 -32.94 10.70
C GLN A 31 -27.73 -31.56 10.66
N SER A 32 -26.40 -31.52 10.79
CA SER A 32 -25.64 -30.26 10.71
C SER A 32 -25.58 -29.71 9.28
N THR A 33 -25.71 -30.55 8.26
CA THR A 33 -25.55 -30.15 6.85
C THR A 33 -26.55 -29.08 6.45
N GLU A 34 -27.84 -29.23 6.80
CA GLU A 34 -28.88 -28.24 6.47
C GLU A 34 -28.56 -26.87 7.06
N LEU A 35 -28.20 -26.82 8.36
CA LEU A 35 -27.82 -25.58 9.04
C LEU A 35 -26.58 -24.92 8.43
N ILE A 36 -25.59 -25.71 8.03
CA ILE A 36 -24.38 -25.22 7.36
C ILE A 36 -24.73 -24.59 6.01
N LEU A 37 -25.57 -25.26 5.21
CA LEU A 37 -26.00 -24.77 3.90
C LEU A 37 -26.82 -23.47 4.03
N GLU A 38 -27.71 -23.37 5.02
CA GLU A 38 -28.43 -22.13 5.32
C GLU A 38 -27.46 -21.00 5.72
N GLY A 39 -26.46 -21.30 6.55
CA GLY A 39 -25.42 -20.35 6.93
C GLY A 39 -24.60 -19.84 5.75
N ILE A 40 -24.21 -20.74 4.83
CA ILE A 40 -23.52 -20.40 3.59
C ILE A 40 -24.41 -19.53 2.70
N LYS A 41 -25.70 -19.87 2.54
CA LYS A 41 -26.63 -19.04 1.74
C LYS A 41 -26.77 -17.63 2.30
N LYS A 42 -26.75 -17.47 3.62
CA LYS A 42 -26.93 -16.19 4.28
C LYS A 42 -25.68 -15.31 4.27
N ASN A 43 -24.51 -15.87 4.59
CA ASN A 43 -23.28 -15.11 4.88
C ASN A 43 -22.01 -15.71 4.22
N GLY A 44 -22.18 -16.59 3.23
CA GLY A 44 -21.08 -17.26 2.56
C GLY A 44 -20.28 -16.33 1.66
N ILE A 45 -19.00 -16.64 1.49
CA ILE A 45 -18.12 -15.98 0.53
C ILE A 45 -18.04 -16.86 -0.70
N LEU A 46 -18.39 -16.31 -1.87
CA LEU A 46 -18.23 -16.97 -3.15
C LEU A 46 -16.83 -16.73 -3.69
N ILE A 47 -16.14 -17.81 -4.08
CA ILE A 47 -14.84 -17.73 -4.75
C ILE A 47 -14.93 -18.48 -6.07
N GLU A 48 -14.58 -17.78 -7.14
CA GLU A 48 -14.57 -18.28 -8.51
C GLU A 48 -13.14 -18.26 -9.05
N TYR A 49 -12.73 -19.38 -9.63
CA TYR A 49 -11.49 -19.50 -10.39
C TYR A 49 -11.84 -19.32 -11.87
N ILE A 50 -11.28 -18.28 -12.45
CA ILE A 50 -11.56 -17.86 -13.82
C ILE A 50 -10.25 -17.96 -14.60
N ASP A 51 -10.29 -18.59 -15.76
CA ASP A 51 -9.14 -18.60 -16.67
C ASP A 51 -9.04 -17.28 -17.46
N ASP A 52 -7.95 -17.12 -18.22
CA ASP A 52 -7.72 -15.92 -19.04
C ASP A 52 -8.82 -15.69 -20.11
N GLY A 53 -9.59 -16.73 -20.44
CA GLY A 53 -10.73 -16.66 -21.36
C GLY A 53 -12.05 -16.28 -20.69
N GLY A 54 -12.06 -16.02 -19.39
CA GLY A 54 -13.26 -15.67 -18.62
C GLY A 54 -14.10 -16.88 -18.19
N LYS A 55 -13.63 -18.11 -18.39
CA LYS A 55 -14.38 -19.32 -18.04
C LYS A 55 -14.12 -19.68 -16.57
N VAL A 56 -15.21 -19.77 -15.81
CA VAL A 56 -15.17 -20.33 -14.45
C VAL A 56 -14.90 -21.83 -14.53
N PHE A 57 -13.76 -22.28 -14.00
CA PHE A 57 -13.40 -23.71 -13.98
C PHE A 57 -13.48 -24.35 -12.59
N ASN A 58 -13.54 -23.54 -11.52
CA ASN A 58 -13.85 -24.00 -10.17
C ASN A 58 -14.61 -22.92 -9.39
N LYS A 59 -15.51 -23.35 -8.51
CA LYS A 59 -16.28 -22.47 -7.64
C LYS A 59 -16.46 -23.07 -6.26
N TYR A 60 -16.17 -22.27 -5.22
CA TYR A 60 -16.31 -22.65 -3.82
C TYR A 60 -17.15 -21.61 -3.08
N LEU A 61 -17.92 -22.09 -2.12
CA LEU A 61 -18.65 -21.29 -1.15
C LEU A 61 -18.03 -21.52 0.22
N ILE A 62 -17.51 -20.46 0.83
CA ILE A 62 -16.87 -20.50 2.15
C ILE A 62 -17.89 -20.06 3.19
N GLY A 63 -18.20 -20.95 4.12
CA GLY A 63 -19.14 -20.72 5.21
C GLY A 63 -18.48 -20.20 6.48
N ALA A 64 -19.21 -20.35 7.60
CA ALA A 64 -18.73 -20.00 8.92
C ALA A 64 -17.63 -20.95 9.43
N GLY A 65 -17.01 -20.58 10.55
CA GLY A 65 -16.16 -21.47 11.31
C GLY A 65 -16.93 -22.71 11.79
N ALA A 66 -16.29 -23.87 11.70
CA ALA A 66 -16.81 -25.12 12.22
C ALA A 66 -16.69 -25.18 13.75
N ASP A 67 -17.44 -26.08 14.38
CA ASP A 67 -17.49 -26.22 15.84
C ASP A 67 -16.09 -26.27 16.47
N LYS A 68 -15.96 -25.58 17.61
CA LYS A 68 -14.69 -25.33 18.34
C LYS A 68 -13.69 -24.41 17.63
N GLY A 69 -14.04 -23.81 16.49
CA GLY A 69 -13.21 -22.81 15.81
C GLY A 69 -11.94 -23.37 15.16
N THR A 70 -11.91 -24.67 14.87
CA THR A 70 -10.70 -25.36 14.39
C THR A 70 -10.72 -25.73 12.90
N ALA A 71 -11.77 -25.33 12.19
CA ALA A 71 -11.95 -25.54 10.75
C ALA A 71 -12.96 -24.51 10.20
N THR A 72 -13.15 -24.47 8.89
CA THR A 72 -14.16 -23.65 8.20
C THR A 72 -14.98 -24.54 7.28
N TYR A 73 -16.30 -24.36 7.28
CA TYR A 73 -17.15 -25.10 6.36
C TYR A 73 -16.99 -24.59 4.94
N MET A 74 -16.84 -25.51 3.98
CA MET A 74 -16.71 -25.19 2.56
C MET A 74 -17.59 -26.10 1.73
N LEU A 75 -18.18 -25.54 0.68
CA LEU A 75 -18.97 -26.27 -0.30
C LEU A 75 -18.39 -26.02 -1.69
N ARG A 76 -18.06 -27.10 -2.41
CA ARG A 76 -17.73 -27.00 -3.83
C ARG A 76 -19.04 -26.91 -4.61
N SER A 77 -19.13 -25.97 -5.54
CA SER A 77 -20.33 -25.85 -6.37
C SER A 77 -20.58 -27.11 -7.20
N GLY A 78 -21.85 -27.47 -7.36
CA GLY A 78 -22.28 -28.72 -7.98
C GLY A 78 -22.36 -29.91 -7.02
N TYR A 79 -22.05 -29.72 -5.73
CA TYR A 79 -22.20 -30.71 -4.68
C TYR A 79 -23.13 -30.18 -3.59
N ASP A 80 -23.81 -31.10 -2.89
CA ASP A 80 -24.71 -30.77 -1.77
C ASP A 80 -24.08 -30.99 -0.39
N GLN A 81 -22.95 -31.71 -0.33
CA GLN A 81 -22.24 -32.01 0.91
C GLN A 81 -21.17 -30.95 1.20
N PRO A 82 -21.31 -30.12 2.26
CA PRO A 82 -20.24 -29.29 2.76
C PRO A 82 -19.22 -30.12 3.56
N PHE A 83 -17.99 -29.63 3.64
CA PHE A 83 -16.90 -30.26 4.39
C PHE A 83 -16.31 -29.28 5.41
N ALA A 84 -15.87 -29.79 6.56
CA ALA A 84 -15.06 -29.00 7.49
C ALA A 84 -13.60 -29.06 7.05
N MET A 85 -13.07 -27.94 6.56
CA MET A 85 -11.72 -27.82 6.00
C MET A 85 -10.79 -27.09 6.97
N SER A 86 -9.53 -27.50 7.06
CA SER A 86 -8.46 -26.77 7.76
C SER A 86 -7.19 -26.70 6.92
N ILE A 87 -6.23 -25.86 7.30
CA ILE A 87 -4.90 -25.82 6.65
C ILE A 87 -3.98 -26.79 7.40
N LYS A 88 -3.11 -27.50 6.66
CA LYS A 88 -2.11 -28.38 7.27
C LYS A 88 -1.26 -27.64 8.32
N GLY A 89 -1.19 -28.18 9.53
CA GLY A 89 -0.43 -27.58 10.64
C GLY A 89 -1.10 -26.36 11.29
N PHE A 90 -2.36 -26.05 10.95
CA PHE A 90 -3.11 -24.93 11.52
C PHE A 90 -4.52 -25.35 11.96
N ASP A 91 -4.77 -25.27 13.26
CA ASP A 91 -6.09 -25.49 13.86
C ASP A 91 -6.79 -24.16 14.11
N GLY A 92 -7.43 -23.62 13.08
CA GLY A 92 -8.15 -22.35 13.17
C GLY A 92 -9.16 -22.15 12.03
N ILE A 93 -9.94 -21.08 12.16
CA ILE A 93 -10.85 -20.60 11.12
C ILE A 93 -10.02 -19.89 10.05
N VAL A 94 -10.31 -20.18 8.79
CA VAL A 94 -9.58 -19.70 7.61
C VAL A 94 -10.41 -18.75 6.75
N ARG A 95 -11.69 -18.56 7.11
CA ARG A 95 -12.62 -17.63 6.44
C ARG A 95 -12.05 -16.22 6.30
N SER A 96 -11.35 -15.71 7.33
CA SER A 96 -10.76 -14.36 7.34
C SER A 96 -9.69 -14.14 6.26
N ARG A 97 -9.14 -15.22 5.68
CA ARG A 97 -8.18 -15.13 4.57
C ARG A 97 -8.84 -14.80 3.22
N PHE A 98 -10.17 -14.78 3.19
CA PHE A 98 -10.97 -14.42 2.02
C PHE A 98 -11.92 -13.26 2.28
N ASP A 99 -12.24 -12.99 3.55
CA ASP A 99 -13.16 -11.94 3.97
C ASP A 99 -12.48 -10.57 3.97
N HIS A 100 -12.10 -10.13 2.77
CA HIS A 100 -11.41 -8.89 2.51
C HIS A 100 -12.35 -7.93 1.78
N ASN A 101 -12.38 -6.68 2.22
CA ASN A 101 -13.12 -5.65 1.48
C ASN A 101 -12.33 -5.24 0.24
N THR A 102 -12.97 -4.57 -0.73
CA THR A 102 -12.35 -4.22 -2.02
C THR A 102 -11.04 -3.45 -1.90
N GLU A 103 -10.89 -2.60 -0.88
CA GLU A 103 -9.66 -1.82 -0.66
C GLU A 103 -8.51 -2.69 -0.16
N ASP A 104 -8.78 -3.76 0.60
CA ASP A 104 -7.74 -4.67 1.09
C ASP A 104 -7.07 -5.45 -0.07
N TRP A 105 -7.84 -5.66 -1.15
CA TRP A 105 -7.35 -6.27 -2.39
C TRP A 105 -6.54 -5.32 -3.27
N ARG A 106 -6.54 -4.02 -2.99
CA ARG A 106 -5.76 -3.03 -3.75
C ARG A 106 -4.33 -3.01 -3.26
N SER A 107 -3.39 -2.91 -4.19
CA SER A 107 -1.98 -2.80 -3.86
C SER A 107 -1.69 -1.56 -3.01
N LEU A 108 -0.84 -1.72 -2.01
CA LEU A 108 -0.29 -0.62 -1.20
C LEU A 108 0.97 -0.01 -1.83
N ARG A 109 1.39 -0.47 -3.01
CA ARG A 109 2.55 0.06 -3.72
C ARG A 109 2.23 1.45 -4.27
N LEU A 110 2.92 2.47 -3.77
CA LEU A 110 2.79 3.85 -4.24
C LEU A 110 3.52 4.05 -5.56
N PHE A 111 4.75 3.55 -5.65
CA PHE A 111 5.53 3.54 -6.89
C PHE A 111 6.53 2.38 -6.94
N ASP A 112 7.01 2.13 -8.16
CA ASP A 112 8.02 1.12 -8.49
C ASP A 112 8.83 1.62 -9.71
N PHE A 113 9.78 2.52 -9.47
CA PHE A 113 10.54 3.14 -10.55
C PHE A 113 11.80 2.31 -10.82
N ALA A 114 11.96 1.83 -12.05
CA ALA A 114 13.18 1.14 -12.44
C ALA A 114 14.41 2.07 -12.41
N ASP A 115 15.57 1.51 -12.06
CA ASP A 115 16.83 2.25 -11.98
C ASP A 115 17.12 3.03 -13.28
N GLY A 116 17.48 4.30 -13.11
CA GLY A 116 17.84 5.18 -14.22
C GLY A 116 16.66 5.69 -15.08
N LYS A 117 15.41 5.37 -14.73
CA LYS A 117 14.21 5.88 -15.43
C LYS A 117 13.67 7.21 -14.90
N ILE A 118 14.22 7.70 -13.80
CA ILE A 118 13.81 8.99 -13.22
C ILE A 118 14.42 10.13 -14.02
N ASP A 119 13.56 11.01 -14.55
CA ASP A 119 14.00 12.19 -15.28
C ASP A 119 14.01 13.43 -14.39
N LYS A 120 13.06 13.51 -13.45
CA LYS A 120 12.98 14.62 -12.50
C LYS A 120 12.43 14.19 -11.15
N ILE A 121 13.00 14.73 -10.08
CA ILE A 121 12.41 14.73 -8.73
C ILE A 121 12.32 16.19 -8.27
N VAL A 122 11.18 16.59 -7.72
CA VAL A 122 11.03 17.85 -6.98
C VAL A 122 10.60 17.51 -5.57
N VAL A 123 11.29 18.04 -4.58
CA VAL A 123 10.89 17.99 -3.18
C VAL A 123 10.64 19.41 -2.70
N ASP A 124 9.38 19.72 -2.45
CA ASP A 124 8.90 21.00 -1.98
C ASP A 124 8.42 20.93 -0.52
N TYR A 125 9.15 21.55 0.40
CA TYR A 125 8.73 21.74 1.77
C TYR A 125 7.93 23.02 1.91
N SER A 126 6.63 22.89 2.21
CA SER A 126 5.70 24.02 2.20
C SER A 126 6.10 25.18 3.12
N LYS A 127 6.69 24.87 4.27
CA LYS A 127 7.12 25.85 5.29
C LYS A 127 8.62 26.07 5.36
N ASP A 128 9.41 25.34 4.58
CA ASP A 128 10.87 25.33 4.61
C ASP A 128 11.45 25.40 3.18
N LYS A 129 11.02 26.42 2.44
CA LYS A 129 11.30 26.58 1.01
C LYS A 129 12.80 26.66 0.70
N GLU A 130 13.63 27.13 1.64
CA GLU A 130 15.09 27.20 1.46
C GLU A 130 15.76 25.82 1.38
N ASN A 131 15.14 24.79 1.98
CA ASN A 131 15.65 23.42 1.93
C ASN A 131 15.04 22.59 0.80
N SER A 132 14.08 23.15 0.05
CA SER A 132 13.44 22.52 -1.10
C SER A 132 14.37 22.46 -2.30
N PHE A 133 14.27 21.41 -3.10
CA PHE A 133 15.19 21.16 -4.21
C PHE A 133 14.51 20.45 -5.38
N GLU A 134 15.17 20.49 -6.53
CA GLU A 134 14.89 19.62 -7.66
C GLU A 134 16.15 18.87 -8.09
N ILE A 135 15.96 17.65 -8.58
CA ILE A 135 16.96 16.83 -9.24
C ILE A 135 16.48 16.63 -10.66
N VAL A 136 17.29 17.01 -11.65
CA VAL A 136 16.94 16.90 -13.07
C VAL A 136 18.01 16.09 -13.79
N LYS A 137 17.58 15.13 -14.61
CA LYS A 137 18.45 14.35 -15.48
C LYS A 137 18.68 15.10 -16.80
N ASN A 138 19.93 15.44 -17.09
CA ASN A 138 20.37 16.08 -18.33
C ASN A 138 21.52 15.26 -18.92
N ASP A 139 21.39 14.81 -20.17
CA ASP A 139 22.42 14.05 -20.90
C ASP A 139 23.01 12.86 -20.10
N GLY A 140 22.16 12.17 -19.34
CA GLY A 140 22.55 11.01 -18.52
C GLY A 140 23.16 11.34 -17.15
N HIS A 141 23.31 12.62 -16.82
CA HIS A 141 23.79 13.10 -15.52
C HIS A 141 22.67 13.76 -14.72
N TYR A 142 22.72 13.64 -13.40
CA TYR A 142 21.76 14.30 -12.51
C TYR A 142 22.35 15.58 -11.93
N GLU A 143 21.58 16.66 -11.99
CA GLU A 143 21.93 17.96 -11.42
C GLU A 143 20.95 18.31 -10.29
N VAL A 144 21.46 18.78 -9.16
CA VAL A 144 20.64 19.19 -7.99
C VAL A 144 20.60 20.72 -7.91
N LYS A 145 19.39 21.29 -7.91
CA LYS A 145 19.15 22.74 -7.84
C LYS A 145 18.22 23.08 -6.67
N PRO A 146 18.35 24.27 -6.06
CA PRO A 146 17.35 24.73 -5.12
C PRO A 146 16.05 25.01 -5.88
N LEU A 147 14.91 24.72 -5.25
CA LEU A 147 13.61 25.01 -5.85
C LEU A 147 13.29 26.51 -5.81
N LEU A 148 13.70 27.17 -4.72
CA LEU A 148 13.51 28.61 -4.53
C LEU A 148 14.65 29.40 -5.18
N LYS A 149 14.32 30.29 -6.13
CA LYS A 149 15.29 31.08 -6.91
C LYS A 149 16.19 32.00 -6.08
N SER A 150 15.75 32.43 -4.89
CA SER A 150 16.54 33.28 -4.00
C SER A 150 17.64 32.52 -3.25
N VAL A 151 17.61 31.19 -3.23
CA VAL A 151 18.65 30.36 -2.62
C VAL A 151 19.85 30.32 -3.57
N GLN A 152 21.03 30.67 -3.05
CA GLN A 152 22.26 30.63 -3.84
C GLN A 152 22.60 29.21 -4.27
N LEU A 153 23.03 29.09 -5.53
CA LEU A 153 23.60 27.85 -6.05
C LEU A 153 24.93 27.55 -5.34
N ILE A 154 25.10 26.27 -4.99
CA ILE A 154 26.36 25.78 -4.45
C ILE A 154 27.30 25.46 -5.62
N ALA A 155 28.43 26.16 -5.69
CA ALA A 155 29.36 26.10 -6.83
C ALA A 155 30.15 24.78 -6.97
N LYS A 156 30.07 23.88 -5.98
CA LYS A 156 30.70 22.56 -6.03
C LYS A 156 29.70 21.50 -6.52
N PRO A 157 30.15 20.44 -7.21
CA PRO A 157 29.26 19.36 -7.61
C PRO A 157 28.62 18.69 -6.40
N ALA A 158 27.40 18.19 -6.58
CA ALA A 158 26.74 17.34 -5.59
C ALA A 158 27.58 16.07 -5.35
N ASN A 159 27.54 15.57 -4.12
CA ASN A 159 28.18 14.33 -3.74
C ASN A 159 27.50 13.15 -4.46
N ALA A 160 28.21 12.55 -5.42
CA ALA A 160 27.68 11.49 -6.27
C ALA A 160 27.17 10.29 -5.46
N SER A 161 27.82 9.92 -4.36
CA SER A 161 27.39 8.80 -3.52
C SER A 161 26.06 9.09 -2.82
N ILE A 162 25.88 10.30 -2.30
CA ILE A 162 24.61 10.72 -1.67
C ILE A 162 23.50 10.78 -2.70
N LEU A 163 23.77 11.38 -3.87
CA LEU A 163 22.81 11.51 -4.96
C LEU A 163 22.36 10.14 -5.50
N ASN A 164 23.31 9.23 -5.75
CA ASN A 164 23.01 7.89 -6.24
C ASN A 164 22.23 7.06 -5.21
N ALA A 165 22.57 7.16 -3.93
CA ALA A 165 21.81 6.51 -2.86
C ALA A 165 20.36 7.04 -2.80
N TYR A 166 20.21 8.37 -2.89
CA TYR A 166 18.90 9.02 -2.89
C TYR A 166 18.04 8.60 -4.08
N LEU A 167 18.61 8.53 -5.29
CA LEU A 167 17.89 8.05 -6.47
C LEU A 167 17.49 6.57 -6.35
N LYS A 168 18.37 5.72 -5.82
CA LYS A 168 18.10 4.31 -5.60
C LYS A 168 16.95 4.08 -4.61
N ASP A 169 16.78 4.99 -3.65
CA ASP A 169 15.69 4.90 -2.68
C ASP A 169 14.29 4.97 -3.31
N TYR A 170 14.16 5.51 -4.53
CA TYR A 170 12.93 5.56 -5.32
C TYR A 170 12.61 4.27 -6.09
N GLY A 171 13.40 3.20 -5.91
CA GLY A 171 13.15 1.90 -6.54
C GLY A 171 11.74 1.37 -6.27
N SER A 172 11.32 1.34 -5.01
CA SER A 172 9.94 0.94 -4.66
C SER A 172 9.49 1.56 -3.34
N LEU A 173 8.22 1.94 -3.25
CA LEU A 173 7.61 2.41 -2.01
C LEU A 173 6.24 1.75 -1.78
N TYR A 174 6.06 1.20 -0.58
CA TYR A 174 4.80 0.66 -0.12
C TYR A 174 4.27 1.48 1.06
N ALA A 175 2.96 1.71 1.07
CA ALA A 175 2.22 2.29 2.18
C ALA A 175 1.94 1.24 3.26
N GLU A 176 1.62 1.71 4.47
CA GLU A 176 1.12 0.89 5.58
C GLU A 176 -0.34 0.51 5.37
N GLY A 177 -1.13 1.40 4.77
CA GLY A 177 -2.56 1.17 4.55
C GLY A 177 -3.18 2.15 3.56
N LEU A 178 -4.40 1.84 3.14
CA LEU A 178 -5.22 2.65 2.25
C LEU A 178 -6.33 3.33 3.06
N GLU A 179 -6.35 4.65 3.05
CA GLU A 179 -7.18 5.51 3.91
C GLU A 179 -8.32 6.16 3.12
N ASN A 180 -8.72 5.59 1.99
CA ASN A 180 -9.76 6.16 1.14
C ASN A 180 -11.14 6.25 1.79
N LYS A 181 -11.42 5.40 2.78
CA LYS A 181 -12.65 5.39 3.57
C LYS A 181 -12.56 6.27 4.82
N ASN A 182 -11.43 6.94 5.04
CA ASN A 182 -11.26 7.85 6.15
C ASN A 182 -12.23 9.03 6.01
N SER A 183 -13.05 9.27 7.03
CA SER A 183 -14.06 10.34 7.02
C SER A 183 -13.45 11.74 6.89
N LEU A 184 -12.16 11.89 7.19
CA LEU A 184 -11.42 13.14 7.07
C LEU A 184 -10.73 13.32 5.72
N LYS A 185 -10.84 12.36 4.78
CA LYS A 185 -10.11 12.38 3.50
C LYS A 185 -10.22 13.73 2.80
N ASP A 186 -11.43 14.20 2.51
CA ASP A 186 -11.63 15.45 1.77
C ASP A 186 -11.04 16.67 2.48
N SER A 187 -11.09 16.69 3.81
CA SER A 187 -10.46 17.74 4.61
C SER A 187 -8.93 17.65 4.51
N LEU A 188 -8.36 16.46 4.70
CA LEU A 188 -6.93 16.20 4.61
C LEU A 188 -6.36 16.58 3.23
N MET A 189 -7.08 16.29 2.15
CA MET A 189 -6.66 16.63 0.78
C MET A 189 -6.51 18.13 0.53
N ASN A 190 -7.16 18.97 1.35
CA ASN A 190 -7.08 20.43 1.28
C ASN A 190 -6.09 21.05 2.30
N VAL A 191 -5.51 20.23 3.19
CA VAL A 191 -4.49 20.70 4.14
C VAL A 191 -3.19 21.03 3.41
N LEU A 192 -2.53 22.12 3.82
CA LEU A 192 -1.18 22.43 3.35
C LEU A 192 -0.23 21.29 3.77
N PRO A 193 0.32 20.50 2.83
CA PRO A 193 1.17 19.37 3.19
C PRO A 193 2.48 19.87 3.80
N PHE A 194 3.12 19.03 4.62
CA PHE A 194 4.48 19.26 5.10
C PHE A 194 5.47 19.30 3.92
N ALA A 195 5.40 18.26 3.08
CA ALA A 195 6.23 18.12 1.89
C ALA A 195 5.40 17.62 0.72
N THR A 196 5.75 18.06 -0.48
CA THR A 196 5.26 17.52 -1.74
C THR A 196 6.45 16.95 -2.51
N ILE A 197 6.35 15.70 -2.94
CA ILE A 197 7.34 15.06 -3.81
C ILE A 197 6.69 14.83 -5.16
N ASN A 198 7.29 15.38 -6.22
CA ASN A 198 6.90 15.13 -7.59
C ASN A 198 8.01 14.33 -8.29
N VAL A 199 7.67 13.22 -8.91
CA VAL A 199 8.60 12.37 -9.67
C VAL A 199 8.09 12.23 -11.09
N VAL A 200 8.97 12.46 -12.06
CA VAL A 200 8.70 12.31 -13.49
C VAL A 200 9.58 11.20 -14.07
N THR A 201 8.96 10.26 -14.77
CA THR A 201 9.62 9.15 -15.47
C THR A 201 9.05 9.00 -16.88
N GLY A 202 9.77 9.47 -17.90
CA GLY A 202 9.28 9.53 -19.28
C GLY A 202 8.00 10.37 -19.39
N ASN A 203 6.89 9.71 -19.67
CA ASN A 203 5.57 10.35 -19.80
C ASN A 203 4.72 10.25 -18.52
N GLU A 204 5.24 9.63 -17.47
CA GLU A 204 4.53 9.45 -16.21
C GLU A 204 4.97 10.52 -15.21
N GLU A 205 3.99 11.09 -14.50
CA GLU A 205 4.19 12.04 -13.41
C GLU A 205 3.45 11.52 -12.18
N MET A 206 4.12 11.55 -11.04
CA MET A 206 3.57 11.16 -9.76
C MET A 206 3.81 12.23 -8.71
N VAL A 207 2.73 12.68 -8.08
CA VAL A 207 2.75 13.68 -7.01
C VAL A 207 2.30 13.04 -5.71
N LEU A 208 3.17 13.10 -4.70
CA LEU A 208 2.93 12.64 -3.34
C LEU A 208 2.87 13.84 -2.40
N LYS A 209 1.78 14.02 -1.66
CA LYS A 209 1.65 15.06 -0.63
C LYS A 209 1.60 14.43 0.75
N PHE A 210 2.52 14.83 1.62
CA PHE A 210 2.68 14.26 2.95
C PHE A 210 2.07 15.18 4.00
N ILE A 211 1.05 14.69 4.70
CA ILE A 211 0.35 15.40 5.77
C ILE A 211 0.63 14.67 7.08
N PRO A 212 1.37 15.27 8.03
CA PRO A 212 1.72 14.63 9.29
C PRO A 212 0.46 14.21 10.07
N VAL A 213 0.44 12.98 10.55
CA VAL A 213 -0.58 12.53 11.51
C VAL A 213 -0.20 13.10 12.88
N LEU A 214 -0.99 14.04 13.37
CA LEU A 214 -0.82 14.64 14.69
C LEU A 214 -1.75 13.93 15.67
N TYR A 215 -1.21 13.31 16.71
CA TYR A 215 -2.02 12.71 17.77
C TYR A 215 -2.33 13.77 18.82
N GLN A 216 -3.60 13.93 19.20
CA GLN A 216 -4.02 14.97 20.16
C GLN A 216 -3.39 14.81 21.55
N THR A 217 -2.95 13.60 21.90
CA THR A 217 -2.32 13.27 23.18
C THR A 217 -0.80 13.48 23.18
N ASP A 218 -0.21 13.53 21.99
CA ASP A 218 1.23 13.61 21.84
C ASP A 218 1.54 15.04 21.46
N HIS A 219 2.54 15.66 22.10
CA HIS A 219 3.08 16.95 21.68
C HIS A 219 3.77 16.87 20.29
N THR A 220 3.29 16.01 19.39
CA THR A 220 3.72 15.89 18.00
C THR A 220 3.64 17.26 17.34
N PRO A 221 4.79 17.89 17.05
CA PRO A 221 4.82 19.20 16.43
C PRO A 221 4.26 19.09 15.02
N ASN A 222 3.56 20.13 14.55
CA ASN A 222 3.37 20.30 13.11
C ASN A 222 4.72 20.75 12.53
N PRO A 223 5.42 19.90 11.75
CA PRO A 223 6.78 20.17 11.31
C PRO A 223 6.82 21.45 10.47
N SER A 224 7.64 22.41 10.90
CA SER A 224 7.86 23.66 10.17
C SER A 224 9.19 23.63 9.43
N ALA A 225 10.19 22.90 9.95
CA ALA A 225 11.45 22.61 9.28
C ALA A 225 11.50 21.16 8.80
N TYR A 226 12.27 20.89 7.74
CA TYR A 226 12.41 19.51 7.23
C TYR A 226 12.98 18.52 8.27
N GLN A 227 13.78 19.02 9.21
CA GLN A 227 14.40 18.19 10.26
C GLN A 227 13.38 17.67 11.27
N ASP A 228 12.28 18.41 11.48
CA ASP A 228 11.22 18.07 12.42
C ASP A 228 10.45 16.81 11.99
N ALA A 229 10.51 16.47 10.70
CA ALA A 229 9.93 15.24 10.15
C ALA A 229 10.37 13.98 10.92
N LYS A 230 11.58 13.99 11.51
CA LYS A 230 12.09 12.87 12.32
C LYS A 230 11.28 12.58 13.58
N GLN A 231 10.50 13.55 14.07
CA GLN A 231 9.65 13.41 15.25
C GLN A 231 8.24 12.93 14.89
N ILE A 232 7.91 12.86 13.61
CA ILE A 232 6.62 12.39 13.12
C ILE A 232 6.68 10.89 12.96
N ASN A 233 5.63 10.18 13.37
CA ASN A 233 5.57 8.72 13.22
C ASN A 233 4.95 8.31 11.88
N ARG A 234 3.91 9.03 11.43
CA ARG A 234 3.10 8.69 10.26
C ARG A 234 2.65 9.91 9.48
N TYR A 235 2.36 9.70 8.20
CA TYR A 235 1.76 10.68 7.32
C TYR A 235 0.54 10.08 6.64
N TYR A 236 -0.53 10.88 6.55
CA TYR A 236 -1.47 10.73 5.46
C TYR A 236 -0.78 11.19 4.17
N THR A 237 -0.73 10.31 3.17
CA THR A 237 -0.02 10.54 1.91
C THR A 237 -1.03 10.51 0.77
N SER A 238 -1.31 11.67 0.20
CA SER A 238 -2.12 11.78 -1.00
C SER A 238 -1.28 11.46 -2.22
N VAL A 239 -1.81 10.63 -3.12
CA VAL A 239 -1.19 10.29 -4.40
C VAL A 239 -2.04 10.83 -5.54
N ASN A 240 -1.44 11.70 -6.36
CA ASN A 240 -2.05 12.35 -7.53
C ASN A 240 -3.40 13.01 -7.22
N ASP A 241 -3.59 13.46 -5.99
CA ASP A 241 -4.85 14.03 -5.48
C ASP A 241 -6.08 13.12 -5.63
N LYS A 242 -5.87 11.79 -5.70
CA LYS A 242 -6.94 10.80 -5.88
C LYS A 242 -7.08 9.87 -4.69
N ASP A 243 -6.01 9.19 -4.34
CA ASP A 243 -5.98 8.18 -3.29
C ASP A 243 -5.26 8.72 -2.05
N LEU A 244 -5.78 8.38 -0.87
CA LEU A 244 -5.15 8.71 0.40
C LEU A 244 -4.60 7.43 1.03
N PHE A 245 -3.32 7.42 1.36
CA PHE A 245 -2.64 6.31 2.01
C PHE A 245 -2.13 6.71 3.39
N LEU A 246 -1.80 5.71 4.21
CA LEU A 246 -1.04 5.89 5.44
C LEU A 246 0.40 5.43 5.20
N THR A 247 1.39 6.23 5.56
CA THR A 247 2.81 5.89 5.44
C THR A 247 3.55 6.15 6.74
N GLN A 248 4.59 5.36 7.00
CA GLN A 248 5.42 5.49 8.21
C GLN A 248 6.66 6.32 7.94
N GLN A 249 7.04 7.17 8.89
CA GLN A 249 8.27 7.96 8.84
C GLN A 249 9.51 7.08 8.64
N TYR A 250 9.53 5.88 9.22
CA TYR A 250 10.64 4.93 9.02
C TYR A 250 10.87 4.61 7.53
N VAL A 251 9.80 4.55 6.73
CA VAL A 251 9.85 4.20 5.32
C VAL A 251 10.06 5.44 4.44
N VAL A 252 9.35 6.54 4.71
CA VAL A 252 9.36 7.73 3.83
C VAL A 252 10.38 8.78 4.24
N GLY A 253 10.91 8.73 5.46
CA GLY A 253 11.82 9.73 6.01
C GLY A 253 13.11 9.91 5.22
N LYS A 254 13.56 8.85 4.52
CA LYS A 254 14.72 8.89 3.62
C LYS A 254 14.55 9.84 2.43
N TYR A 255 13.31 10.13 2.02
CA TYR A 255 13.02 11.08 0.95
C TYR A 255 13.10 12.54 1.42
N PHE A 256 13.00 12.78 2.74
CA PHE A 256 13.03 14.11 3.33
C PHE A 256 14.46 14.63 3.52
N MET A 257 15.12 14.91 2.40
CA MET A 257 16.47 15.49 2.33
C MET A 257 16.42 17.03 2.21
N SER A 258 17.49 17.74 2.56
CA SER A 258 17.60 19.17 2.23
C SER A 258 18.49 19.41 1.00
N TYR A 259 18.24 20.51 0.29
CA TYR A 259 19.09 20.96 -0.81
C TYR A 259 20.59 20.89 -0.47
N ARG A 260 20.99 21.49 0.66
CA ARG A 260 22.39 21.51 1.12
C ARG A 260 22.93 20.12 1.49
N GLY A 261 22.06 19.17 1.80
CA GLY A 261 22.42 17.79 2.16
C GLY A 261 23.18 17.05 1.05
N PHE A 262 22.87 17.33 -0.21
CA PHE A 262 23.56 16.74 -1.37
C PHE A 262 24.99 17.24 -1.56
N PHE A 263 25.38 18.33 -0.89
CA PHE A 263 26.68 18.97 -1.04
C PHE A 263 27.54 18.78 0.21
N LYS A 264 27.28 17.77 1.03
CA LYS A 264 28.13 17.43 2.18
C LYS A 264 29.31 16.56 1.76
#